data_AF-A0A950J6Q4-F1
#
_entry.id   AF-A0A950J6Q4-F1
#
_cell.length_a   1.000
_cell.length_b   1.000
_cell.length_c   1.000
_cell.angle_alpha   90.00
_cell.angle_beta   90.00
_cell.angle_gamma   90.00
#
_symmetry.space_group_name_H-M   'P 1'
#
loop_
_entity.id
_entity.type
_entity.pdbx_description
1 polymer ?
#
loop_
_entity_poly.entity_id
_entity_poly.type
_entity_poly.pdbx_seq_one_letter_code
_entity_poly.pdbx_strand_id
1 'polypeptide(L)'
;MQPVNVEDIAQAIVTALAAQACEPMYELAGPRIYTFENLLRTICAHLGVERMLVPVPFGLWKALALPAEMLPHPPLTLNQVQLMEVDNVAAPDCAGFAALGIEPRSIESALQTVLEHANGARAQETTRGA
;
A
#
# COMPACT_ATOMS: atom_id res chain seq x y z
N MET A 1 -7.16 -6.99 -2.00
CA MET A 1 -5.88 -6.33 -2.32
C MET A 1 -4.72 -6.97 -1.55
N GLN A 2 -3.49 -6.93 -2.08
CA GLN A 2 -2.32 -7.59 -1.53
C GLN A 2 -1.13 -6.60 -1.48
N PRO A 3 -1.04 -5.78 -0.41
CA PRO A 3 -0.07 -4.70 -0.31
C PRO A 3 1.36 -5.23 -0.21
N VAL A 4 2.32 -4.47 -0.72
CA VAL A 4 3.73 -4.87 -0.84
C VAL A 4 4.65 -3.72 -0.38
N ASN A 5 5.77 -4.06 0.25
CA ASN A 5 6.77 -3.07 0.68
C ASN A 5 7.59 -2.58 -0.53
N VAL A 6 7.79 -1.26 -0.63
CA VAL A 6 8.51 -0.63 -1.73
C VAL A 6 9.97 -1.09 -1.85
N GLU A 7 10.65 -1.37 -0.73
CA GLU A 7 12.06 -1.78 -0.82
C GLU A 7 12.18 -3.25 -1.25
N ASP A 8 11.16 -4.08 -1.01
CA ASP A 8 11.12 -5.44 -1.56
C ASP A 8 10.93 -5.40 -3.08
N ILE A 9 10.10 -4.47 -3.58
CA ILE A 9 9.99 -4.21 -5.03
C ILE A 9 11.34 -3.77 -5.59
N ALA A 10 12.02 -2.83 -4.92
CA ALA A 10 13.34 -2.37 -5.35
C ALA A 10 14.35 -3.54 -5.42
N GLN A 11 14.37 -4.40 -4.40
CA GLN A 11 15.20 -5.60 -4.39
C GLN A 11 14.84 -6.56 -5.54
N ALA A 12 13.55 -6.77 -5.81
CA ALA A 12 13.09 -7.61 -6.91
C ALA A 12 13.54 -7.08 -8.27
N ILE A 13 13.47 -5.77 -8.48
CA ILE A 13 13.95 -5.14 -9.72
C ILE A 13 15.46 -5.38 -9.89
N VAL A 14 16.25 -5.13 -8.84
CA VAL A 14 17.71 -5.34 -8.89
C VAL A 14 18.06 -6.80 -9.16
N THR A 15 17.40 -7.73 -8.47
CA THR A 15 17.61 -9.18 -8.64
C THR A 15 17.24 -9.63 -10.06
N ALA A 16 16.10 -9.19 -10.58
CA ALA A 16 15.64 -9.56 -11.93
C ALA A 16 16.60 -9.05 -13.02
N LEU A 17 17.13 -7.82 -12.87
CA LEU A 17 18.12 -7.25 -13.78
C LEU A 17 19.46 -8.00 -13.71
N ALA A 18 19.92 -8.37 -12.51
CA ALA A 18 21.17 -9.10 -12.32
C ALA A 18 21.11 -10.54 -12.87
N ALA A 19 19.95 -11.17 -12.80
CA ALA A 19 19.73 -12.53 -13.29
C ALA A 19 19.69 -12.67 -14.84
N GLN A 20 19.82 -11.56 -15.59
CA GLN A 20 19.77 -11.55 -17.07
C GLN A 20 18.49 -12.18 -17.67
N ALA A 21 17.38 -12.02 -16.94
CA ALA A 21 16.01 -12.42 -17.24
C ALA A 21 15.63 -13.89 -17.00
N CYS A 22 14.87 -14.12 -15.94
CA CYS A 22 13.81 -15.12 -15.93
C CYS A 22 12.48 -14.36 -16.07
N GLU A 23 11.51 -14.95 -16.78
CA GLU A 23 10.11 -14.51 -16.93
C GLU A 23 9.82 -13.16 -17.63
N PRO A 24 8.82 -13.10 -18.53
CA PRO A 24 8.44 -11.88 -19.24
C PRO A 24 7.66 -10.89 -18.37
N MET A 25 7.07 -11.37 -17.26
CA MET A 25 6.24 -10.57 -16.36
C MET A 25 6.34 -11.12 -14.94
N TYR A 26 6.45 -10.20 -13.97
CA TYR A 26 6.37 -10.51 -12.55
C TYR A 26 5.20 -9.79 -11.91
N GLU A 27 4.44 -10.51 -11.08
CA GLU A 27 3.40 -9.92 -10.23
C GLU A 27 3.87 -9.92 -8.78
N LEU A 28 4.34 -8.75 -8.33
CA LEU A 28 4.91 -8.56 -7.00
C LEU A 28 3.82 -8.14 -6.02
N ALA A 29 3.54 -9.01 -5.06
CA ALA A 29 2.55 -8.74 -4.02
C ALA A 29 3.03 -9.26 -2.66
N GLY A 30 2.59 -8.63 -1.58
CA GLY A 30 3.03 -9.02 -0.23
C GLY A 30 2.49 -10.38 0.23
N PRO A 31 2.91 -10.85 1.40
CA PRO A 31 2.69 -12.24 1.82
C PRO A 31 1.22 -12.58 2.15
N ARG A 32 0.33 -11.58 2.25
CA ARG A 32 -1.07 -11.80 2.69
C ARG A 32 -2.04 -10.93 1.89
N ILE A 33 -3.19 -11.52 1.55
CA ILE A 33 -4.33 -10.83 0.94
C ILE A 33 -5.20 -10.21 2.03
N TYR A 34 -5.60 -8.96 1.82
CA TYR A 34 -6.47 -8.19 2.70
C TYR A 34 -7.71 -7.73 1.95
N THR A 35 -8.85 -7.72 2.66
CA THR A 35 -9.93 -6.80 2.32
C THR A 35 -9.50 -5.38 2.71
N PHE A 36 -10.02 -4.37 2.03
CA PHE A 36 -9.70 -2.97 2.36
C PHE A 36 -10.03 -2.64 3.82
N GLU A 37 -11.17 -3.16 4.32
CA GLU A 37 -11.55 -3.02 5.72
C GLU A 37 -10.51 -3.64 6.66
N ASN A 38 -10.09 -4.89 6.42
CA ASN A 38 -9.12 -5.56 7.28
C ASN A 38 -7.78 -4.83 7.27
N LEU A 39 -7.35 -4.31 6.12
CA LEU A 39 -6.15 -3.48 6.03
C LEU A 39 -6.26 -2.24 6.92
N LEU A 40 -7.36 -1.49 6.84
CA LEU A 40 -7.59 -0.32 7.69
C LEU A 40 -7.63 -0.67 9.18
N ARG A 41 -8.24 -1.80 9.54
CA ARG A 41 -8.27 -2.30 10.93
C ARG A 41 -6.86 -2.65 11.42
N THR A 42 -6.05 -3.32 10.62
CA THR A 42 -4.64 -3.63 10.95
C THR A 42 -3.84 -2.36 11.20
N ILE A 43 -4.03 -1.32 10.36
CA ILE A 43 -3.38 -0.02 10.53
C ILE A 43 -3.85 0.66 11.82
N CYS A 44 -5.16 0.73 12.06
CA CYS A 44 -5.72 1.35 13.27
C CYS A 44 -5.21 0.67 14.55
N ALA A 45 -5.15 -0.67 14.54
CA ALA A 45 -4.61 -1.45 15.66
C ALA A 45 -3.13 -1.14 15.91
N HIS A 46 -2.30 -1.04 14.86
CA HIS A 46 -0.88 -0.66 14.98
C HIS A 46 -0.69 0.78 15.48
N LEU A 47 -1.59 1.68 15.11
CA LEU A 47 -1.58 3.08 15.55
C LEU A 47 -2.14 3.28 16.96
N GLY A 48 -2.79 2.27 17.55
CA GLY A 48 -3.51 2.40 18.81
C GLY A 48 -4.71 3.35 18.74
N VAL A 49 -5.32 3.53 17.57
CA VAL A 49 -6.49 4.41 17.38
C VAL A 49 -7.75 3.61 17.13
N GLU A 50 -8.83 3.95 17.81
CA GLU A 50 -10.15 3.39 17.53
C GLU A 50 -10.87 4.26 16.47
N ARG A 51 -11.20 3.65 15.32
CA ARG A 51 -11.92 4.31 14.23
C ARG A 51 -13.11 3.46 13.82
N MET A 52 -14.29 4.09 13.75
CA MET A 52 -15.47 3.46 13.17
C MET A 52 -15.33 3.42 11.66
N LEU A 53 -15.28 2.22 11.09
CA LEU A 53 -15.28 2.00 9.64
C LEU A 53 -16.73 1.82 9.18
N VAL A 54 -17.18 2.69 8.27
CA VAL A 54 -18.54 2.64 7.71
C VAL A 54 -18.44 2.22 6.24
N PRO A 55 -19.14 1.16 5.82
CA PRO A 55 -19.19 0.79 4.41
C PRO A 55 -19.96 1.86 3.63
N VAL A 56 -19.34 2.38 2.58
CA VAL A 56 -19.93 3.40 1.70
C VAL A 56 -20.05 2.82 0.28
N PRO A 57 -21.23 2.87 -0.36
CA PRO A 57 -21.40 2.40 -1.73
C PRO A 57 -20.53 3.18 -2.72
N PHE A 58 -20.02 2.50 -3.74
CA PHE A 58 -19.13 3.12 -4.74
C PHE A 58 -19.74 4.29 -5.50
N GLY A 59 -21.06 4.31 -5.73
CA GLY A 59 -21.74 5.46 -6.33
C GLY A 59 -21.56 6.74 -5.51
N LEU A 60 -21.58 6.63 -4.18
CA LEU A 60 -21.35 7.77 -3.28
C LEU A 60 -19.87 8.18 -3.26
N TRP A 61 -18.94 7.21 -3.27
CA TRP A 61 -17.52 7.50 -3.41
C TRP A 61 -17.19 8.28 -4.69
N LYS A 62 -17.75 7.87 -5.83
CA LYS A 62 -17.57 8.56 -7.13
C LYS A 62 -18.14 9.99 -7.09
N ALA A 63 -19.32 10.17 -6.50
CA ALA A 63 -19.93 11.48 -6.34
C ALA A 63 -19.09 12.43 -5.46
N LEU A 64 -18.44 11.91 -4.41
CA LEU A 64 -17.54 12.67 -3.54
C LEU A 64 -16.18 12.97 -4.20
N ALA A 65 -15.66 12.04 -4.99
CA ALA A 65 -14.37 12.19 -5.67
C ALA A 65 -14.39 13.29 -6.74
N LEU A 66 -15.50 13.44 -7.48
CA LEU A 66 -15.65 14.46 -8.54
C LEU A 66 -15.28 15.89 -8.09
N PRO A 67 -15.89 16.46 -7.05
CA PRO A 67 -15.52 17.79 -6.57
C PRO A 67 -14.16 17.79 -5.84
N ALA A 68 -13.79 16.69 -5.18
CA ALA A 68 -12.53 16.59 -4.45
C ALA A 68 -11.31 16.65 -5.38
N GLU A 69 -11.42 16.12 -6.60
CA GLU A 69 -10.36 16.08 -7.60
C GLU A 69 -9.96 17.47 -8.13
N MET A 70 -10.82 18.48 -7.95
CA MET A 70 -10.53 19.88 -8.32
C MET A 70 -9.64 20.63 -7.32
N LEU A 71 -9.37 20.04 -6.15
CA LEU A 71 -8.51 20.64 -5.14
C LEU A 71 -7.03 20.52 -5.55
N PRO A 72 -6.15 21.48 -5.19
CA PRO A 72 -4.71 21.40 -5.48
C PRO A 72 -4.02 20.14 -4.95
N HIS A 73 -4.54 19.58 -3.86
CA HIS A 73 -4.09 18.33 -3.25
C HIS A 73 -5.32 17.48 -2.95
N PRO A 74 -5.86 16.75 -3.94
CA PRO A 74 -7.13 16.08 -3.81
C PRO A 74 -7.02 14.95 -2.77
N PRO A 75 -7.82 14.96 -1.70
CA PRO A 75 -7.78 13.91 -0.67
C PRO A 75 -8.35 12.58 -1.17
N LEU A 76 -9.12 12.61 -2.26
CA LEU A 76 -9.74 11.48 -2.92
C LEU A 76 -9.84 11.79 -4.41
N THR A 77 -9.45 10.84 -5.26
CA THR A 77 -9.56 10.96 -6.73
C THR A 77 -10.48 9.89 -7.29
N LEU A 78 -11.07 10.13 -8.47
CA LEU A 78 -11.90 9.11 -9.12
C LEU A 78 -11.12 7.84 -9.44
N ASN A 79 -9.86 7.99 -9.86
CA ASN A 79 -8.98 6.85 -10.13
C ASN A 79 -8.74 6.00 -8.88
N GLN A 80 -8.55 6.63 -7.72
CA GLN A 80 -8.41 5.91 -6.45
C GLN A 80 -9.67 5.10 -6.12
N VAL A 81 -10.85 5.69 -6.31
CA VAL A 81 -12.12 4.97 -6.10
C VAL A 81 -12.24 3.78 -7.04
N GLN A 82 -11.85 3.92 -8.31
CA GLN A 82 -11.86 2.83 -9.29
C GLN A 82 -10.89 1.71 -8.91
N LEU A 83 -9.68 2.03 -8.43
CA LEU A 83 -8.73 1.03 -7.94
C LEU A 83 -9.21 0.27 -6.70
N MET A 84 -10.13 0.85 -5.93
CA MET A 84 -10.77 0.17 -4.79
C MET A 84 -11.88 -0.81 -5.23
N GLU A 85 -12.43 -0.67 -6.43
CA GLU A 85 -13.44 -1.58 -7.00
C GLU A 85 -12.82 -2.89 -7.50
N VAL A 86 -11.51 -2.89 -7.78
CA VAL A 86 -10.80 -4.01 -8.37
C VAL A 86 -9.93 -4.71 -7.33
N ASP A 87 -9.91 -6.04 -7.36
CA ASP A 87 -9.04 -6.84 -6.52
C ASP A 87 -7.58 -6.73 -6.99
N ASN A 88 -6.80 -5.87 -6.32
CA ASN A 88 -5.36 -5.76 -6.54
C ASN A 88 -4.60 -6.92 -5.86
N VAL A 89 -4.67 -8.12 -6.45
CA VAL A 89 -4.08 -9.38 -5.94
C VAL A 89 -3.25 -10.00 -7.06
N ALA A 90 -2.12 -10.63 -6.73
CA ALA A 90 -1.31 -11.31 -7.74
C ALA A 90 -2.04 -12.55 -8.29
N ALA A 91 -1.97 -12.74 -9.61
CA ALA A 91 -2.42 -13.94 -10.28
C ALA A 91 -1.59 -15.15 -9.80
N PRO A 92 -2.21 -16.30 -9.49
CA PRO A 92 -1.50 -17.48 -9.00
C PRO A 92 -0.47 -18.04 -9.98
N ASP A 93 -0.68 -17.77 -11.27
CA ASP A 93 0.04 -18.37 -12.38
C ASP A 93 1.25 -17.51 -12.81
N CYS A 94 1.40 -16.33 -12.23
CA CYS A 94 2.47 -15.39 -12.56
C CYS A 94 3.67 -15.57 -11.63
N ALA A 95 4.86 -15.33 -12.17
CA ALA A 95 6.07 -15.30 -11.36
C ALA A 95 6.01 -14.16 -10.34
N GLY A 96 6.26 -14.46 -9.07
CA GLY A 96 6.27 -13.49 -7.98
C GLY A 96 7.64 -13.40 -7.30
N PHE A 97 7.68 -12.89 -6.08
CA PHE A 97 8.91 -12.80 -5.28
C PHE A 97 9.64 -14.13 -5.11
N ALA A 98 8.90 -15.25 -5.04
CA ALA A 98 9.48 -16.58 -4.92
C ALA A 98 10.37 -16.97 -6.11
N ALA A 99 10.01 -16.55 -7.34
CA ALA A 99 10.83 -16.80 -8.53
C ALA A 99 12.16 -16.04 -8.50
N LEU A 100 12.23 -14.98 -7.70
CA LEU A 100 13.43 -14.16 -7.47
C LEU A 100 14.16 -14.56 -6.18
N GLY A 101 13.70 -15.58 -5.45
CA GLY A 101 14.26 -15.99 -4.17
C GLY A 101 14.11 -14.94 -3.05
N ILE A 102 13.09 -14.09 -3.14
CA ILE A 102 12.81 -13.02 -2.17
C ILE A 102 11.60 -13.43 -1.31
N GLU A 103 11.71 -13.24 0.00
CA GLU A 103 10.58 -13.33 0.91
C GLU A 103 10.06 -11.91 1.21
N PRO A 104 8.83 -11.55 0.79
CA PRO A 104 8.30 -10.21 0.98
C PRO A 104 7.92 -9.97 2.45
N ARG A 105 8.21 -8.78 2.95
CA ARG A 105 7.86 -8.35 4.29
C ARG A 105 6.36 -8.21 4.47
N SER A 106 5.90 -8.52 5.68
CA SER A 106 4.52 -8.28 6.07
C SER A 106 4.23 -6.80 6.24
N ILE A 107 2.96 -6.43 6.15
CA ILE A 107 2.56 -5.03 6.32
C ILE A 107 2.79 -4.57 7.76
N GLU A 108 2.62 -5.46 8.73
CA GLU A 108 2.82 -5.20 10.15
C GLU A 108 4.27 -4.78 10.44
N SER A 109 5.24 -5.47 9.82
CA SER A 109 6.65 -5.08 9.90
C SER A 109 6.91 -3.74 9.21
N ALA A 110 6.34 -3.51 8.03
CA ALA A 110 6.50 -2.25 7.31
C ALA A 110 5.88 -1.05 8.05
N LEU A 111 4.74 -1.23 8.72
CA LEU A 111 4.04 -0.19 9.46
C LEU A 111 4.86 0.35 10.63
N GLN A 112 5.60 -0.51 11.34
CA GLN A 112 6.50 -0.08 12.42
C GLN A 112 7.54 0.92 11.87
N THR A 113 8.20 0.55 10.77
CA THR A 113 9.18 1.41 10.12
C THR A 113 8.57 2.74 9.64
N VAL A 114 7.40 2.72 9.01
CA VAL A 114 6.71 3.96 8.57
C VAL A 114 6.40 4.88 9.76
N LEU A 115 5.99 4.30 10.89
CA LEU A 115 5.64 5.08 12.08
C LEU A 115 6.85 5.70 12.77
N GLU A 116 7.96 4.98 12.83
CA GLU A 116 9.22 5.51 13.34
C GLU A 116 9.67 6.72 12.51
N HIS A 117 9.62 6.62 11.18
CA HIS A 117 9.94 7.74 10.29
C HIS A 117 8.99 8.92 10.45
N ALA A 118 7.67 8.68 10.53
CA ALA A 118 6.68 9.73 10.71
C ALA A 118 6.84 10.46 12.05
N ASN A 119 7.16 9.74 13.13
CA ASN A 119 7.42 10.33 14.44
C ASN A 119 8.74 11.12 14.45
N GLY A 120 9.78 10.62 13.78
CA GLY A 120 11.04 11.33 13.61
C GLY A 120 10.90 12.65 12.84
N ALA A 121 10.12 12.67 11.76
CA ALA A 121 9.84 13.87 10.99
C ALA A 121 9.10 14.95 11.83
N ARG A 122 8.08 14.54 12.59
CA ARG A 122 7.31 15.46 13.47
C ARG A 122 8.17 16.04 14.59
N ALA A 123 9.11 15.27 15.14
CA ALA A 123 10.05 15.75 16.15
C ALA A 123 11.01 16.82 15.60
N GLN A 124 11.46 16.67 14.35
CA GLN A 124 12.37 17.61 13.67
C GLN A 124 11.67 18.92 13.26
N GLU A 125 10.40 18.87 12.84
CA GLU A 125 9.61 20.07 12.57
C GLU A 125 9.37 20.91 13.83
N THR A 126 9.14 20.24 14.98
CA THR A 126 8.94 20.91 16.27
C THR A 126 10.21 21.62 16.77
N THR A 127 11.40 21.08 16.46
CA THR A 127 12.68 21.70 16.85
C THR A 127 13.14 22.82 15.91
N ARG A 128 12.65 22.85 14.66
CA ARG A 128 13.03 23.87 13.66
C ARG A 128 12.14 25.12 13.69
N GLY A 129 11.00 25.05 14.38
CA GLY A 129 10.04 26.15 14.56
C GLY A 129 10.16 26.92 15.89
N ALA A 130 11.12 26.56 16.75
CA ALA A 130 11.41 27.23 18.03
C ALA A 130 12.76 27.96 17.95
#